data_AF-A0A6F9DCC1-F1
#
_entry.id   AF-A0A6F9DCC1-F1
#
_cell.length_a   1.000
_cell.length_b   1.000
_cell.length_c   1.000
_cell.angle_alpha   90.00
_cell.angle_beta   90.00
_cell.angle_gamma   90.00
#
_symmetry.space_group_name_H-M   'P 1'
#
loop_
_entity.id
_entity.type
_entity.pdbx_description
1 polymer ?
#
loop_
_entity_poly.entity_id
_entity_poly.type
_entity_poly.pdbx_seq_one_letter_code
_entity_poly.pdbx_strand_id
1 'polypeptide(L)'
;MEEFCKKQANEDTVEYCIYHKESISQPDIAKHELKRLLIECQAFVAKETHGYIWQNQPFCLIYTTKDSVPCLWGSTNFGDFIDDEWFVVYLIFKLTEKFPELVASVHDNDGQFLLIEAAENLPKWISPDTSFNRVFINRGMLHLVLKPQTPAEIAVIPVTPPSIQQSLFAVSNSPWITQASSKILAAVQNRIDGFPGKALQNIFHANVYVNKKVVYILDAHPELIAACVQAFYLRDPIDLRVCRQFHHFPPEDRVWTTIPMTRCQYAQLEQQHFIPDQRSGYRLSGTLPSTQRKGYDLGMKICHGFEILCSKVKSQLDVDSDSNMVDKRQHERYIAALKRIGYFQNEVEGSKLYQKLLADATRYISSAKENPNVQDSSSCQTVKMLKQIELKQPELVNLKIHAVDNIPNQEADDWMYLDDNDVNKLVKDMNEGFEKLRKSKKSKNNSKTDLDGETELLNSVKKVEKFVESESGLEGVEVKDNSVKLETSSFMDSLSKMLDLCMDLNSTTANAESDSDEFLSSAESSLSDNDDEALQDSGYQTSRDMRHYMQQMDSELAQTEMGKSFKQNVPESSKNADQQKDNSINEPVNIDLNLAENFLQGIKHEAALSGPVSNVLGSLGVKLENLDLVS
;
A
#
# COMPACT_ATOMS: atom_id res chain seq x y z
N MET A 1 -10.76 15.27 29.48
CA MET A 1 -10.53 13.80 29.54
C MET A 1 -11.60 13.01 28.77
N GLU A 2 -12.20 13.58 27.72
CA GLU A 2 -13.15 12.90 26.81
C GLU A 2 -12.63 12.86 25.35
N GLU A 3 -11.35 13.18 25.13
CA GLU A 3 -10.72 13.25 23.79
C GLU A 3 -9.70 12.15 23.51
N PHE A 4 -9.47 11.21 24.44
CA PHE A 4 -8.47 10.14 24.27
C PHE A 4 -9.07 8.77 23.88
N CYS A 5 -10.32 8.73 23.41
CA CYS A 5 -10.96 7.49 22.97
C CYS A 5 -11.45 7.58 21.52
N LYS A 6 -10.63 8.15 20.63
CA LYS A 6 -10.68 7.72 19.23
C LYS A 6 -10.11 6.30 19.22
N LYS A 7 -10.99 5.30 19.09
CA LYS A 7 -10.59 3.95 18.67
C LYS A 7 -9.62 4.14 17.50
N GLN A 8 -8.39 3.64 17.61
CA GLN A 8 -7.52 3.49 16.44
C GLN A 8 -8.38 2.80 15.37
N ALA A 9 -8.67 3.54 14.29
CA ALA A 9 -9.26 2.91 13.12
C ALA A 9 -8.25 1.84 12.69
N ASN A 10 -8.72 0.62 12.42
CA ASN A 10 -7.81 -0.38 11.89
C ASN A 10 -7.31 0.13 10.54
N GLU A 11 -5.99 0.28 10.41
CA GLU A 11 -5.33 0.59 9.14
C GLU A 11 -5.73 -0.47 8.08
N ASP A 12 -5.66 -0.10 6.79
CA ASP A 12 -6.00 -0.96 5.65
C ASP A 12 -7.37 -1.65 5.72
N THR A 13 -8.41 -0.86 6.01
CA THR A 13 -9.78 -1.37 6.16
C THR A 13 -10.73 -0.70 5.18
N VAL A 14 -11.46 -1.51 4.42
CA VAL A 14 -12.57 -1.05 3.59
C VAL A 14 -13.90 -1.26 4.33
N GLU A 15 -14.65 -0.19 4.50
CA GLU A 15 -16.00 -0.21 5.05
C GLU A 15 -17.04 -0.06 3.95
N TYR A 16 -18.13 -0.81 4.09
CA TYR A 16 -19.24 -0.78 3.15
C TYR A 16 -20.59 -0.82 3.86
N CYS A 17 -21.51 0.01 3.37
CA CYS A 17 -22.89 0.08 3.84
C CYS A 17 -23.83 -0.14 2.67
N ILE A 18 -24.78 -1.04 2.81
CA ILE A 18 -25.79 -1.37 1.80
C ILE A 18 -27.17 -1.04 2.35
N TYR A 19 -27.81 -0.05 1.76
CA TYR A 19 -29.11 0.47 2.11
C TYR A 19 -30.19 -0.08 1.17
N HIS A 20 -31.43 -0.14 1.63
CA HIS A 20 -32.57 -0.37 0.75
C HIS A 20 -33.04 0.98 0.19
N LYS A 21 -33.47 1.03 -1.07
CA LYS A 21 -33.98 2.27 -1.71
C LYS A 21 -35.12 2.94 -0.93
N GLU A 22 -35.90 2.16 -0.18
CA GLU A 22 -37.02 2.63 0.65
C GLU A 22 -36.63 2.89 2.11
N SER A 23 -35.34 2.77 2.49
CA SER A 23 -34.88 2.97 3.88
C SER A 23 -35.26 4.33 4.45
N ILE A 24 -35.45 5.35 3.61
CA ILE A 24 -35.87 6.69 4.03
C ILE A 24 -37.40 6.82 4.06
N SER A 25 -38.09 6.33 3.03
CA SER A 25 -39.53 6.51 2.90
C SER A 25 -40.33 5.58 3.83
N GLN A 26 -39.86 4.34 4.04
CA GLN A 26 -40.54 3.29 4.79
C GLN A 26 -39.53 2.46 5.60
N PRO A 27 -39.01 2.98 6.73
CA PRO A 27 -37.91 2.36 7.46
C PRO A 27 -38.26 0.97 8.04
N ASP A 28 -39.50 0.76 8.46
CA ASP A 28 -39.94 -0.53 9.02
C ASP A 28 -39.99 -1.64 7.95
N ILE A 29 -40.50 -1.31 6.76
CA ILE A 29 -40.54 -2.24 5.63
C ILE A 29 -39.11 -2.52 5.16
N ALA A 30 -38.30 -1.48 5.00
CA ALA A 30 -36.89 -1.61 4.64
C ALA A 30 -36.11 -2.49 5.63
N LYS A 31 -36.38 -2.38 6.93
CA LYS A 31 -35.76 -3.23 7.96
C LYS A 31 -36.10 -4.72 7.78
N HIS A 32 -37.37 -5.04 7.50
CA HIS A 32 -37.78 -6.42 7.24
C HIS A 32 -37.16 -6.97 5.96
N GLU A 33 -37.14 -6.15 4.90
CA GLU A 33 -36.56 -6.50 3.61
C GLU A 33 -35.04 -6.68 3.69
N LEU A 34 -34.30 -5.79 4.37
CA LEU A 34 -32.86 -5.90 4.58
C LEU A 34 -32.49 -7.20 5.33
N LYS A 35 -33.25 -7.60 6.34
CA LYS A 35 -33.02 -8.88 7.03
C LYS A 35 -33.26 -10.09 6.13
N ARG A 36 -34.22 -10.01 5.20
CA ARG A 36 -34.45 -11.06 4.19
C ARG A 36 -33.28 -11.09 3.21
N LEU A 37 -32.93 -9.93 2.66
CA LEU A 37 -31.87 -9.76 1.67
C LEU A 37 -30.50 -10.12 2.23
N LEU A 38 -30.24 -9.90 3.52
CA LEU A 38 -28.97 -10.29 4.17
C LEU A 38 -28.61 -11.75 3.90
N ILE A 39 -29.57 -12.67 4.05
CA ILE A 39 -29.35 -14.10 3.82
C ILE A 39 -29.06 -14.38 2.33
N GLU A 40 -29.76 -13.67 1.44
CA GLU A 40 -29.59 -13.82 -0.01
C GLU A 40 -28.27 -13.24 -0.50
N CYS A 41 -27.84 -12.11 0.06
CA CYS A 41 -26.56 -11.46 -0.19
C CYS A 41 -25.42 -12.36 0.30
N GLN A 42 -25.49 -12.87 1.53
CA GLN A 42 -24.50 -13.80 2.07
C GLN A 42 -24.38 -15.07 1.21
N ALA A 43 -25.51 -15.64 0.77
CA ALA A 43 -25.51 -16.82 -0.11
C ALA A 43 -24.94 -16.52 -1.50
N PHE A 44 -25.13 -15.30 -2.01
CA PHE A 44 -24.52 -14.88 -3.26
C PHE A 44 -23.01 -14.68 -3.13
N VAL A 45 -22.57 -14.00 -2.08
CA VAL A 45 -21.14 -13.77 -1.82
C VAL A 45 -20.42 -15.10 -1.62
N ALA A 46 -20.97 -16.03 -0.84
CA ALA A 46 -20.40 -17.36 -0.63
C ALA A 46 -20.15 -18.14 -1.94
N LYS A 47 -20.96 -17.87 -2.98
CA LYS A 47 -20.76 -18.44 -4.32
C LYS A 47 -19.60 -17.77 -5.05
N GLU A 48 -19.53 -16.44 -5.05
CA GLU A 48 -18.50 -15.68 -5.76
C GLU A 48 -17.12 -15.80 -5.10
N THR A 49 -17.07 -16.03 -3.78
CA THR A 49 -15.83 -16.18 -3.01
C THR A 49 -15.42 -17.64 -2.79
N HIS A 50 -16.09 -18.60 -3.43
CA HIS A 50 -15.78 -20.01 -3.24
C HIS A 50 -14.36 -20.35 -3.68
N GLY A 51 -13.55 -20.87 -2.75
CA GLY A 51 -12.15 -21.23 -2.99
C GLY A 51 -11.18 -20.04 -2.95
N TYR A 52 -11.66 -18.83 -2.67
CA TYR A 52 -10.82 -17.66 -2.50
C TYR A 52 -10.17 -17.62 -1.11
N ILE A 53 -8.90 -17.22 -1.05
CA ILE A 53 -8.14 -17.06 0.19
C ILE A 53 -7.95 -15.56 0.41
N TRP A 54 -8.63 -15.02 1.42
CA TRP A 54 -8.48 -13.63 1.84
C TRP A 54 -7.13 -13.42 2.54
N GLN A 55 -6.60 -12.21 2.47
CA GLN A 55 -5.31 -11.86 3.08
C GLN A 55 -5.40 -11.77 4.61
N ASN A 56 -6.44 -11.11 5.12
CA ASN A 56 -6.65 -10.96 6.55
C ASN A 56 -8.09 -11.30 6.93
N GLN A 57 -9.07 -10.46 6.57
CA GLN A 57 -10.48 -10.70 6.89
C GLN A 57 -11.32 -10.98 5.64
N PRO A 58 -12.31 -11.89 5.70
CA PRO A 58 -13.24 -12.10 4.60
C PRO A 58 -14.32 -11.00 4.53
N PHE A 59 -14.98 -10.91 3.37
CA PHE A 59 -16.20 -10.11 3.23
C PHE A 59 -17.31 -10.58 4.18
N CYS A 60 -17.86 -9.67 4.98
CA CYS A 60 -18.90 -9.93 5.97
C CYS A 60 -20.05 -8.92 5.84
N LEU A 61 -21.27 -9.34 6.20
CA LEU A 61 -22.42 -8.43 6.28
C LEU A 61 -23.20 -8.71 7.54
N ILE A 62 -23.50 -7.63 8.27
CA ILE A 62 -24.37 -7.64 9.44
C ILE A 62 -25.46 -6.58 9.27
N TYR A 63 -26.65 -6.84 9.79
CA TYR A 63 -27.70 -5.83 9.86
C TYR A 63 -27.38 -4.83 10.98
N THR A 64 -27.38 -3.53 10.67
CA THR A 64 -27.20 -2.46 11.65
C THR A 64 -28.03 -1.23 11.29
N THR A 65 -27.97 -0.20 12.13
CA THR A 65 -28.51 1.13 11.83
C THR A 65 -27.38 2.14 11.96
N LYS A 66 -26.85 2.65 10.83
CA LYS A 66 -25.87 3.74 10.80
C LYS A 66 -26.57 5.05 10.49
N ASP A 67 -26.23 6.13 11.21
CA ASP A 67 -26.80 7.47 11.02
C ASP A 67 -28.34 7.52 10.97
N SER A 68 -28.98 6.72 11.83
CA SER A 68 -30.44 6.54 11.89
C SER A 68 -31.08 5.91 10.65
N VAL A 69 -30.28 5.33 9.73
CA VAL A 69 -30.76 4.63 8.54
C VAL A 69 -30.47 3.12 8.67
N PRO A 70 -31.48 2.23 8.50
CA PRO A 70 -31.24 0.79 8.52
C PRO A 70 -30.42 0.38 7.29
N CYS A 71 -29.36 -0.41 7.52
CA CYS A 71 -28.46 -0.89 6.48
C CYS A 71 -27.86 -2.26 6.80
N LEU A 72 -27.30 -2.91 5.79
CA LEU A 72 -26.32 -3.97 5.96
C LEU A 72 -24.94 -3.33 5.97
N TRP A 73 -24.18 -3.52 7.04
CA TRP A 73 -22.82 -3.00 7.16
C TRP A 73 -21.82 -4.15 7.16
N GLY A 74 -20.66 -3.90 6.59
CA GLY A 74 -19.49 -4.74 6.72
C GLY A 74 -18.23 -3.91 6.73
N SER A 75 -17.18 -4.52 7.24
CA SER A 75 -15.84 -3.99 7.28
C SER A 75 -14.89 -5.15 7.02
N THR A 76 -13.91 -4.91 6.13
CA THR A 76 -12.95 -5.92 5.73
C THR A 76 -11.57 -5.29 5.80
N ASN A 77 -10.73 -5.80 6.68
CA ASN A 77 -9.31 -5.48 6.69
C ASN A 77 -8.61 -6.27 5.58
N PHE A 78 -8.03 -5.57 4.61
CA PHE A 78 -7.32 -6.14 3.47
C PHE A 78 -5.80 -6.22 3.69
N GLY A 79 -5.27 -5.50 4.69
CA GLY A 79 -3.84 -5.43 4.99
C GLY A 79 -3.03 -4.99 3.76
N ASP A 80 -1.92 -5.67 3.50
CA ASP A 80 -1.03 -5.31 2.38
C ASP A 80 -1.59 -5.70 0.98
N PHE A 81 -2.76 -6.35 0.89
CA PHE A 81 -3.25 -6.91 -0.37
C PHE A 81 -4.42 -6.10 -0.94
N ILE A 82 -4.11 -5.02 -1.66
CA ILE A 82 -5.07 -4.08 -2.28
C ILE A 82 -6.11 -4.77 -3.19
N ASP A 83 -5.78 -5.91 -3.80
CA ASP A 83 -6.75 -6.63 -4.62
C ASP A 83 -7.94 -7.17 -3.81
N ASP A 84 -7.79 -7.43 -2.49
CA ASP A 84 -8.92 -7.77 -1.62
C ASP A 84 -9.89 -6.59 -1.49
N GLU A 85 -9.40 -5.36 -1.36
CA GLU A 85 -10.22 -4.15 -1.37
C GLU A 85 -11.05 -4.06 -2.66
N TRP A 86 -10.39 -4.22 -3.82
CA TRP A 86 -11.09 -4.16 -5.10
C TRP A 86 -12.01 -5.36 -5.33
N PHE A 87 -11.72 -6.52 -4.75
CA PHE A 87 -12.63 -7.66 -4.79
C PHE A 87 -13.89 -7.40 -3.96
N VAL A 88 -13.79 -6.71 -2.82
CA VAL A 88 -14.96 -6.20 -2.08
C VAL A 88 -15.79 -5.26 -2.95
N VAL A 89 -15.15 -4.32 -3.67
CA VAL A 89 -15.85 -3.43 -4.61
C VAL A 89 -16.57 -4.24 -5.70
N TYR A 90 -15.91 -5.21 -6.32
CA TYR A 90 -16.53 -6.12 -7.29
C TYR A 90 -17.78 -6.81 -6.73
N LEU A 91 -17.70 -7.36 -5.51
CA LEU A 91 -18.82 -8.02 -4.85
C LEU A 91 -19.99 -7.06 -4.61
N ILE A 92 -19.73 -5.82 -4.19
CA ILE A 92 -20.75 -4.77 -4.02
C ILE A 92 -21.43 -4.43 -5.34
N PHE A 93 -20.67 -4.27 -6.42
CA PHE A 93 -21.22 -4.04 -7.76
C PHE A 93 -22.13 -5.19 -8.18
N LYS A 94 -21.71 -6.44 -8.00
CA LYS A 94 -22.52 -7.62 -8.33
C LYS A 94 -23.75 -7.79 -7.43
N LEU A 95 -23.65 -7.44 -6.16
CA LEU A 95 -24.80 -7.46 -5.24
C LEU A 95 -25.86 -6.44 -5.68
N THR A 96 -25.47 -5.21 -5.98
CA THR A 96 -26.42 -4.17 -6.41
C THR A 96 -26.95 -4.40 -7.83
N GLU A 97 -26.19 -5.06 -8.71
CA GLU A 97 -26.66 -5.53 -10.02
C GLU A 97 -27.76 -6.59 -9.86
N LYS A 98 -27.55 -7.56 -8.96
CA LYS A 98 -28.48 -8.65 -8.70
C LYS A 98 -29.72 -8.23 -7.92
N PHE A 99 -29.58 -7.28 -7.01
CA PHE A 99 -30.65 -6.74 -6.17
C PHE A 99 -30.77 -5.23 -6.44
N PRO A 100 -31.53 -4.82 -7.48
CA PRO A 100 -31.67 -3.42 -7.91
C PRO A 100 -32.27 -2.47 -6.86
N GLU A 101 -32.85 -3.03 -5.79
CA GLU A 101 -33.35 -2.30 -4.62
C GLU A 101 -32.25 -1.86 -3.64
N LEU A 102 -31.02 -2.33 -3.81
CA LEU A 102 -29.89 -2.02 -2.95
C LEU A 102 -29.09 -0.82 -3.47
N VAL A 103 -28.71 0.05 -2.54
CA VAL A 103 -27.82 1.19 -2.76
C VAL A 103 -26.66 1.04 -1.80
N ALA A 104 -25.44 0.92 -2.31
CA ALA A 104 -24.26 0.73 -1.50
C ALA A 104 -23.38 2.00 -1.45
N SER A 105 -22.67 2.20 -0.35
CA SER A 105 -21.56 3.13 -0.21
C SER A 105 -20.34 2.34 0.25
N VAL A 106 -19.17 2.66 -0.29
CA VAL A 106 -17.90 2.02 0.06
C VAL A 106 -16.88 3.12 0.30
N HIS A 107 -16.09 3.00 1.36
CA HIS A 107 -15.00 3.92 1.67
C HIS A 107 -13.89 3.18 2.40
N ASP A 108 -12.65 3.61 2.22
CA ASP A 108 -11.47 3.15 2.95
C ASP A 108 -11.08 4.18 4.02
N ASN A 109 -9.87 4.05 4.57
CA ASN A 109 -9.33 4.96 5.58
C ASN A 109 -9.04 6.37 5.01
N ASP A 110 -8.74 6.47 3.71
CA ASP A 110 -8.51 7.74 3.00
C ASP A 110 -9.81 8.38 2.46
N GLY A 111 -10.93 7.67 2.57
CA GLY A 111 -12.26 8.15 2.22
C GLY A 111 -12.77 7.57 0.90
N GLN A 112 -12.79 8.39 -0.16
CA GLN A 112 -13.45 8.02 -1.42
C GLN A 112 -12.44 7.53 -2.48
N PHE A 113 -11.78 6.41 -2.21
CA PHE A 113 -10.76 5.84 -3.09
C PHE A 113 -11.25 5.49 -4.50
N LEU A 114 -12.54 5.14 -4.69
CA LEU A 114 -13.12 4.90 -6.02
C LEU A 114 -12.97 6.09 -6.98
N LEU A 115 -12.87 7.30 -6.43
CA LEU A 115 -12.71 8.52 -7.22
C LEU A 115 -11.27 8.71 -7.72
N ILE A 116 -10.27 8.03 -7.13
CA ILE A 116 -8.87 8.10 -7.54
C ILE A 116 -8.70 7.58 -8.97
N GLU A 117 -9.30 6.44 -9.28
CA GLU A 117 -9.28 5.84 -10.64
C GLU A 117 -9.89 6.78 -11.69
N ALA A 118 -10.87 7.58 -11.30
CA ALA A 118 -11.58 8.49 -12.18
C ALA A 118 -11.08 9.94 -12.11
N ALA A 119 -9.96 10.23 -11.42
CA ALA A 119 -9.54 11.58 -11.04
C ALA A 119 -9.47 12.56 -12.22
N GLU A 120 -9.01 12.12 -13.40
CA GLU A 120 -8.91 12.96 -14.60
C GLU A 120 -10.27 13.44 -15.14
N ASN A 121 -11.34 12.71 -14.82
CA ASN A 121 -12.70 12.94 -15.33
C ASN A 121 -13.64 13.55 -14.28
N LEU A 122 -13.15 13.80 -13.06
CA LEU A 122 -13.96 14.39 -12.01
C LEU A 122 -14.18 15.90 -12.22
N PRO A 123 -15.34 16.44 -11.82
CA PRO A 123 -15.53 17.87 -11.68
C PRO A 123 -14.53 18.49 -10.70
N LYS A 124 -13.94 19.63 -11.08
CA LYS A 124 -12.87 20.32 -10.30
C LYS A 124 -13.19 20.64 -8.85
N TRP A 125 -14.47 20.72 -8.49
CA TRP A 125 -14.87 21.06 -7.13
C TRP A 125 -14.88 19.84 -6.20
N ILE A 126 -14.84 18.61 -6.75
CA ILE A 126 -14.76 17.40 -5.96
C ILE A 126 -13.32 17.23 -5.50
N SER A 127 -13.17 17.22 -4.20
CA SER A 127 -11.95 17.02 -3.43
C SER A 127 -12.24 15.98 -2.34
N PRO A 128 -11.21 15.43 -1.69
CA PRO A 128 -11.40 14.53 -0.54
C PRO A 128 -12.41 15.09 0.47
N ASP A 129 -12.29 16.36 0.85
CA ASP A 129 -13.18 17.03 1.83
C ASP A 129 -14.63 17.18 1.38
N THR A 130 -14.89 17.27 0.07
CA THR A 130 -16.21 17.58 -0.48
C THR A 130 -16.96 16.37 -1.01
N SER A 131 -16.27 15.23 -1.09
CA SER A 131 -16.78 13.95 -1.60
C SER A 131 -17.68 13.17 -0.62
N PHE A 132 -17.70 13.58 0.66
CA PHE A 132 -18.43 12.91 1.72
C PHE A 132 -19.93 12.77 1.41
N ASN A 133 -20.49 11.56 1.63
CA ASN A 133 -21.88 11.21 1.30
C ASN A 133 -22.29 11.48 -0.15
N ARG A 134 -21.40 11.45 -1.14
CA ARG A 134 -21.75 11.70 -2.56
C ARG A 134 -21.58 10.50 -3.48
N VAL A 135 -20.85 9.47 -3.07
CA VAL A 135 -20.51 8.34 -3.92
C VAL A 135 -21.32 7.12 -3.49
N PHE A 136 -22.03 6.53 -4.44
CA PHE A 136 -22.87 5.34 -4.22
C PHE A 136 -22.77 4.38 -5.39
N ILE A 137 -23.13 3.12 -5.15
CA ILE A 137 -23.22 2.08 -6.17
C ILE A 137 -24.67 1.58 -6.16
N ASN A 138 -25.33 1.57 -7.31
CA ASN A 138 -26.71 1.11 -7.48
C ASN A 138 -26.84 0.46 -8.86
N ARG A 139 -27.50 -0.70 -8.96
CA ARG A 139 -27.69 -1.46 -10.21
C ARG A 139 -26.36 -1.75 -10.94
N GLY A 140 -25.29 -2.01 -10.19
CA GLY A 140 -23.96 -2.24 -10.77
C GLY A 140 -23.34 -1.01 -11.44
N MET A 141 -23.82 0.20 -11.13
CA MET A 141 -23.31 1.46 -11.68
C MET A 141 -22.90 2.41 -10.57
N LEU A 142 -21.87 3.22 -10.82
CA LEU A 142 -21.45 4.28 -9.91
C LEU A 142 -22.38 5.51 -10.04
N HIS A 143 -22.83 6.01 -8.91
CA HIS A 143 -23.60 7.23 -8.76
C HIS A 143 -22.79 8.26 -7.97
N LEU A 144 -22.76 9.49 -8.49
CA LEU A 144 -22.10 10.64 -7.91
C LEU A 144 -23.12 11.77 -7.74
N VAL A 145 -23.47 12.09 -6.50
CA VAL A 145 -24.38 13.17 -6.14
C VAL A 145 -23.65 14.50 -6.29
N LEU A 146 -23.78 15.11 -7.47
CA LEU A 146 -23.14 16.39 -7.78
C LEU A 146 -23.81 17.59 -7.09
N LYS A 147 -23.34 18.81 -7.35
CA LYS A 147 -24.07 20.03 -7.01
C LYS A 147 -25.11 20.31 -8.12
N PRO A 148 -26.30 20.83 -7.79
CA PRO A 148 -27.30 21.16 -8.80
C PRO A 148 -26.75 22.22 -9.77
N GLN A 149 -26.88 21.98 -11.07
CA GLN A 149 -26.48 22.92 -12.13
C GLN A 149 -27.65 23.80 -12.56
N THR A 150 -28.88 23.32 -12.39
CA THR A 150 -30.11 24.02 -12.77
C THR A 150 -31.01 24.28 -11.57
N PRO A 151 -31.85 25.34 -11.58
CA PRO A 151 -32.81 25.60 -10.51
C PRO A 151 -33.81 24.46 -10.27
N ALA A 152 -34.12 23.66 -11.32
CA ALA A 152 -34.99 22.50 -11.20
C ALA A 152 -34.34 21.36 -10.40
N GLU A 153 -33.01 21.20 -10.48
CA GLU A 153 -32.28 20.19 -9.74
C GLU A 153 -32.16 20.49 -8.24
N ILE A 154 -32.31 21.75 -7.82
CA ILE A 154 -32.25 22.15 -6.40
C ILE A 154 -33.31 21.41 -5.56
N ALA A 155 -34.45 21.05 -6.16
CA ALA A 155 -35.50 20.30 -5.49
C ALA A 155 -35.14 18.82 -5.22
N VAL A 156 -34.10 18.31 -5.88
CA VAL A 156 -33.73 16.88 -5.90
C VAL A 156 -32.33 16.65 -5.34
N ILE A 157 -31.40 17.55 -5.65
CA ILE A 157 -29.99 17.44 -5.30
C ILE A 157 -29.64 18.47 -4.21
N PRO A 158 -29.04 18.03 -3.10
CA PRO A 158 -28.63 18.92 -2.02
C PRO A 158 -27.55 19.93 -2.47
N VAL A 159 -27.79 21.22 -2.15
CA VAL A 159 -26.88 22.35 -2.45
C VAL A 159 -25.69 22.38 -1.49
N THR A 160 -25.93 22.05 -0.22
CA THR A 160 -24.93 21.97 0.84
C THR A 160 -24.26 20.60 0.86
N PRO A 161 -23.19 20.40 1.65
CA PRO A 161 -22.72 19.06 1.98
C PRO A 161 -23.90 18.20 2.44
N PRO A 162 -24.17 17.06 1.78
CA PRO A 162 -25.40 16.34 1.99
C PRO A 162 -25.33 15.43 3.20
N SER A 163 -26.46 15.28 3.88
CA SER A 163 -26.62 14.15 4.80
C SER A 163 -26.78 12.85 3.99
N ILE A 164 -26.43 11.73 4.60
CA ILE A 164 -26.61 10.40 3.99
C ILE A 164 -28.05 10.18 3.51
N GLN A 165 -29.04 10.67 4.26
CA GLN A 165 -30.46 10.58 3.92
C GLN A 165 -30.80 11.38 2.65
N GLN A 166 -30.27 12.59 2.49
CA GLN A 166 -30.49 13.41 1.29
C GLN A 166 -29.90 12.75 0.05
N SER A 167 -28.68 12.22 0.16
CA SER A 167 -28.02 11.57 -0.95
C SER A 167 -28.68 10.25 -1.35
N LEU A 168 -29.04 9.42 -0.38
CA LEU A 168 -29.78 8.17 -0.64
C LEU A 168 -31.15 8.45 -1.26
N PHE A 169 -31.85 9.52 -0.85
CA PHE A 169 -33.09 9.94 -1.50
C PHE A 169 -32.87 10.32 -2.96
N ALA A 170 -31.83 11.10 -3.26
CA ALA A 170 -31.49 11.52 -4.62
C ALA A 170 -31.11 10.32 -5.51
N VAL A 171 -30.29 9.40 -5.02
CA VAL A 171 -29.88 8.20 -5.77
C VAL A 171 -31.07 7.25 -6.01
N SER A 172 -31.96 7.09 -5.03
CA SER A 172 -33.09 6.17 -5.13
C SER A 172 -34.21 6.68 -6.02
N ASN A 173 -34.53 7.97 -5.95
CA ASN A 173 -35.66 8.57 -6.68
C ASN A 173 -35.25 9.18 -8.01
N SER A 174 -33.99 9.60 -8.15
CA SER A 174 -33.48 10.31 -9.34
C SER A 174 -32.15 9.72 -9.84
N PRO A 175 -32.10 8.41 -10.15
CA PRO A 175 -30.87 7.75 -10.61
C PRO A 175 -30.31 8.34 -11.90
N TRP A 176 -31.16 8.88 -12.79
CA TRP A 176 -30.73 9.46 -14.07
C TRP A 176 -29.90 10.74 -13.92
N ILE A 177 -29.99 11.44 -12.78
CA ILE A 177 -29.20 12.66 -12.51
C ILE A 177 -27.92 12.32 -11.74
N THR A 178 -28.00 11.31 -10.88
CA THR A 178 -26.88 10.92 -10.01
C THR A 178 -25.93 9.93 -10.67
N GLN A 179 -26.33 9.23 -11.73
CA GLN A 179 -25.45 8.30 -12.43
C GLN A 179 -24.20 9.01 -12.95
N ALA A 180 -23.02 8.46 -12.67
CA ALA A 180 -21.76 9.04 -13.10
C ALA A 180 -21.61 9.00 -14.63
N SER A 181 -20.75 9.87 -15.17
CA SER A 181 -20.49 9.91 -16.62
C SER A 181 -19.85 8.61 -17.12
N SER A 182 -20.02 8.30 -18.41
CA SER A 182 -19.46 7.08 -19.03
C SER A 182 -17.95 6.95 -18.85
N LYS A 183 -17.21 8.06 -18.80
CA LYS A 183 -15.76 8.05 -18.57
C LYS A 183 -15.39 7.64 -17.15
N ILE A 184 -16.11 8.14 -16.15
CA ILE A 184 -15.93 7.78 -14.73
C ILE A 184 -16.27 6.31 -14.53
N LEU A 185 -17.40 5.87 -15.09
CA LEU A 185 -17.84 4.48 -15.02
C LEU A 185 -16.81 3.53 -15.66
N ALA A 186 -16.32 3.87 -16.85
CA ALA A 186 -15.31 3.06 -17.54
C ALA A 186 -14.00 2.97 -16.75
N ALA A 187 -13.55 4.07 -16.11
CA ALA A 187 -12.34 4.06 -15.31
C ALA A 187 -12.43 3.07 -14.14
N VAL A 188 -13.52 3.13 -13.36
CA VAL A 188 -13.75 2.20 -12.24
C VAL A 188 -13.99 0.77 -12.74
N GLN A 189 -14.73 0.61 -13.85
CA GLN A 189 -15.00 -0.70 -14.43
C GLN A 189 -13.71 -1.38 -14.92
N ASN A 190 -12.78 -0.66 -15.53
CA ASN A 190 -11.49 -1.21 -15.97
C ASN A 190 -10.69 -1.82 -14.81
N ARG A 191 -10.79 -1.23 -13.62
CA ARG A 191 -10.13 -1.74 -12.41
C ARG A 191 -10.79 -3.03 -11.90
N ILE A 192 -12.11 -3.08 -11.93
CA ILE A 192 -12.94 -4.22 -11.50
C ILE A 192 -12.98 -5.34 -12.55
N ASP A 193 -12.69 -5.02 -13.81
CA ASP A 193 -12.74 -5.96 -14.93
C ASP A 193 -11.77 -7.12 -14.69
N GLY A 194 -12.26 -8.35 -14.84
CA GLY A 194 -11.48 -9.57 -14.65
C GLY A 194 -11.70 -10.26 -13.31
N PHE A 195 -12.31 -9.63 -12.31
CA PHE A 195 -12.84 -10.37 -11.15
C PHE A 195 -14.06 -11.21 -11.55
N PRO A 196 -14.25 -12.42 -10.98
CA PRO A 196 -13.43 -13.06 -9.93
C PRO A 196 -12.23 -13.85 -10.49
N GLY A 197 -12.05 -13.91 -11.82
CA GLY A 197 -10.98 -14.68 -12.45
C GLY A 197 -9.56 -14.26 -12.02
N LYS A 198 -9.31 -12.95 -11.95
CA LYS A 198 -8.04 -12.36 -11.44
C LYS A 198 -7.72 -12.82 -10.02
N ALA A 199 -8.72 -12.78 -9.13
CA ALA A 199 -8.61 -13.23 -7.75
C ALA A 199 -8.17 -14.71 -7.66
N LEU A 200 -8.75 -15.59 -8.48
CA LEU A 200 -8.37 -17.00 -8.53
C LEU A 200 -7.00 -17.23 -9.17
N GLN A 201 -6.63 -16.43 -10.18
CA GLN A 201 -5.30 -16.45 -10.78
C GLN A 201 -4.21 -16.01 -9.80
N ASN A 202 -4.54 -15.31 -8.71
CA ASN A 202 -3.61 -14.88 -7.69
C ASN A 202 -3.23 -15.96 -6.67
N ILE A 203 -3.87 -17.13 -6.75
CA ILE A 203 -3.51 -18.28 -5.92
C ILE A 203 -2.22 -18.88 -6.47
N PHE A 204 -1.16 -18.81 -5.66
CA PHE A 204 0.14 -19.41 -5.90
C PHE A 204 0.23 -20.77 -5.18
N HIS A 205 0.74 -21.77 -5.89
CA HIS A 205 0.91 -23.12 -5.37
C HIS A 205 2.36 -23.36 -4.95
N ALA A 206 2.68 -23.12 -3.69
CA ALA A 206 4.04 -23.25 -3.17
C ALA A 206 4.34 -24.69 -2.73
N ASN A 207 5.50 -25.22 -3.16
CA ASN A 207 5.98 -26.52 -2.70
C ASN A 207 6.76 -26.36 -1.40
N VAL A 208 6.29 -26.98 -0.32
CA VAL A 208 6.83 -26.75 1.02
C VAL A 208 7.05 -28.05 1.80
N TYR A 209 8.00 -27.99 2.74
CA TYR A 209 8.29 -29.09 3.66
C TYR A 209 7.77 -28.78 5.07
N VAL A 210 6.58 -29.28 5.40
CA VAL A 210 5.82 -28.90 6.61
C VAL A 210 5.39 -30.11 7.44
N ASN A 211 5.06 -29.89 8.72
CA ASN A 211 4.55 -30.95 9.59
C ASN A 211 3.20 -31.51 9.08
N LYS A 212 3.00 -32.83 9.15
CA LYS A 212 1.74 -33.50 8.71
C LYS A 212 0.47 -32.89 9.32
N LYS A 213 0.53 -32.41 10.57
CA LYS A 213 -0.61 -31.75 11.23
C LYS A 213 -1.03 -30.47 10.52
N VAL A 214 -0.05 -29.70 10.01
CA VAL A 214 -0.32 -28.48 9.22
C VAL A 214 -1.06 -28.83 7.93
N VAL A 215 -0.66 -29.91 7.26
CA VAL A 215 -1.32 -30.39 6.03
C VAL A 215 -2.78 -30.74 6.31
N TYR A 216 -3.06 -31.43 7.42
CA TYR A 216 -4.43 -31.75 7.82
C TYR A 216 -5.27 -30.49 8.13
N ILE A 217 -4.70 -29.54 8.87
CA ILE A 217 -5.37 -28.28 9.20
C ILE A 217 -5.73 -27.52 7.92
N LEU A 218 -4.82 -27.44 6.96
CA LEU A 218 -5.03 -26.69 5.72
C LEU A 218 -5.90 -27.41 4.70
N ASP A 219 -5.91 -28.76 4.66
CA ASP A 219 -6.82 -29.52 3.80
C ASP A 219 -8.28 -29.35 4.24
N ALA A 220 -8.51 -29.32 5.56
CA ALA A 220 -9.82 -29.00 6.12
C ALA A 220 -10.12 -27.49 6.06
N HIS A 221 -9.12 -26.66 6.34
CA HIS A 221 -9.28 -25.22 6.50
C HIS A 221 -8.21 -24.39 5.78
N PRO A 222 -8.31 -24.22 4.44
CA PRO A 222 -7.31 -23.49 3.65
C PRO A 222 -7.12 -22.03 4.07
N GLU A 223 -8.20 -21.34 4.49
CA GLU A 223 -8.13 -19.92 4.88
C GLU A 223 -7.23 -19.65 6.10
N LEU A 224 -6.86 -20.67 6.89
CA LEU A 224 -5.96 -20.51 8.02
C LEU A 224 -4.51 -20.23 7.60
N ILE A 225 -4.15 -20.45 6.32
CA ILE A 225 -2.82 -20.07 5.82
C ILE A 225 -2.60 -18.57 5.96
N ALA A 226 -3.62 -17.76 5.71
CA ALA A 226 -3.57 -16.31 5.82
C ALA A 226 -3.22 -15.86 7.25
N ALA A 227 -3.96 -16.37 8.23
CA ALA A 227 -3.72 -16.09 9.65
C ALA A 227 -2.35 -16.58 10.13
N CYS A 228 -1.90 -17.74 9.63
CA CYS A 228 -0.56 -18.27 9.91
C CYS A 228 0.55 -17.36 9.36
N VAL A 229 0.44 -16.97 8.09
CA VAL A 229 1.42 -16.08 7.43
C VAL A 229 1.47 -14.74 8.14
N GLN A 230 0.31 -14.14 8.45
CA GLN A 230 0.24 -12.89 9.20
C GLN A 230 0.88 -13.00 10.60
N ALA A 231 0.59 -14.09 11.34
CA ALA A 231 1.18 -14.33 12.66
C ALA A 231 2.72 -14.48 12.60
N PHE A 232 3.25 -15.05 11.52
CA PHE A 232 4.69 -15.10 11.30
C PHE A 232 5.25 -13.75 10.84
N TYR A 233 4.56 -13.07 9.92
CA TYR A 233 5.00 -11.82 9.32
C TYR A 233 5.11 -10.70 10.36
N LEU A 234 4.10 -10.57 11.23
CA LEU A 234 4.00 -9.59 12.32
C LEU A 234 4.54 -10.11 13.66
N ARG A 235 5.48 -11.06 13.64
CA ARG A 235 5.98 -11.70 14.86
C ARG A 235 6.81 -10.75 15.71
N ASP A 236 6.63 -10.83 17.02
CA ASP A 236 7.43 -10.09 18.00
C ASP A 236 8.47 -10.97 18.72
N PRO A 237 9.44 -10.39 19.46
CA PRO A 237 10.37 -11.15 20.28
C PRO A 237 9.70 -12.04 21.34
N ILE A 238 8.45 -11.76 21.73
CA ILE A 238 7.66 -12.60 22.64
C ILE A 238 7.16 -13.85 21.90
N ASP A 239 6.58 -13.66 20.71
CA ASP A 239 6.12 -14.75 19.84
C ASP A 239 7.25 -15.73 19.49
N LEU A 240 8.46 -15.20 19.23
CA LEU A 240 9.65 -16.01 18.97
C LEU A 240 10.12 -16.85 20.17
N ARG A 241 9.77 -16.47 21.42
CA ARG A 241 10.12 -17.29 22.60
C ARG A 241 9.35 -18.59 22.61
N VAL A 242 8.10 -18.58 22.15
CA VAL A 242 7.26 -19.78 22.01
C VAL A 242 7.90 -20.74 21.01
N CYS A 243 8.42 -20.21 19.90
CA CYS A 243 9.07 -21.01 18.86
C CYS A 243 10.43 -21.63 19.27
N ARG A 244 10.92 -21.40 20.50
CA ARG A 244 12.15 -22.05 20.99
C ARG A 244 11.94 -23.53 21.29
N GLN A 245 10.72 -23.92 21.68
CA GLN A 245 10.34 -25.30 21.94
C GLN A 245 8.99 -25.55 21.27
N PHE A 246 8.99 -26.31 20.18
CA PHE A 246 7.77 -26.64 19.45
C PHE A 246 6.97 -27.68 20.21
N HIS A 247 5.76 -27.32 20.64
CA HIS A 247 4.85 -28.24 21.31
C HIS A 247 3.86 -28.86 20.33
N HIS A 248 3.36 -28.06 19.38
CA HIS A 248 2.30 -28.49 18.48
C HIS A 248 2.86 -29.06 17.18
N PHE A 249 3.86 -28.38 16.59
CA PHE A 249 4.40 -28.69 15.26
C PHE A 249 5.90 -29.02 15.25
N PRO A 250 6.34 -30.14 15.86
CA PRO A 250 7.74 -30.50 15.93
C PRO A 250 8.35 -30.82 14.53
N PRO A 251 9.67 -30.70 14.38
CA PRO A 251 10.38 -30.88 13.11
C PRO A 251 10.45 -32.33 12.59
N GLU A 252 10.10 -33.33 13.40
CA GLU A 252 10.34 -34.76 13.13
C GLU A 252 9.37 -35.34 12.08
N ASP A 253 8.14 -34.84 12.02
CA ASP A 253 7.03 -35.42 11.24
C ASP A 253 6.67 -34.58 10.01
N ARG A 254 7.70 -34.13 9.28
CA ARG A 254 7.53 -33.28 8.09
C ARG A 254 7.39 -34.08 6.80
N VAL A 255 6.61 -33.53 5.89
CA VAL A 255 6.32 -34.10 4.57
C VAL A 255 6.32 -33.00 3.52
N TRP A 256 6.62 -33.38 2.29
CA TRP A 256 6.50 -32.49 1.14
C TRP A 256 5.06 -32.44 0.64
N THR A 257 4.57 -31.23 0.41
CA THR A 257 3.24 -30.99 -0.15
C THR A 257 3.20 -29.64 -0.85
N THR A 258 2.13 -29.42 -1.61
CA THR A 258 1.85 -28.16 -2.29
C THR A 258 0.73 -27.45 -1.54
N ILE A 259 0.99 -26.24 -1.07
CA ILE A 259 0.02 -25.43 -0.32
C ILE A 259 -0.43 -24.25 -1.18
N PRO A 260 -1.74 -24.07 -1.40
CA PRO A 260 -2.27 -22.87 -2.04
C PRO A 260 -2.21 -21.69 -1.06
N MET A 261 -1.68 -20.57 -1.52
CA MET A 261 -1.65 -19.28 -0.81
C MET A 261 -1.75 -18.14 -1.81
N THR A 262 -2.01 -16.91 -1.39
CA THR A 262 -1.97 -15.78 -2.33
C THR A 262 -0.53 -15.47 -2.72
N ARG A 263 -0.31 -14.85 -3.90
CA ARG A 263 1.01 -14.33 -4.27
C ARG A 263 1.57 -13.36 -3.21
N CYS A 264 0.72 -12.53 -2.62
CA CYS A 264 1.10 -11.63 -1.52
C CYS A 264 1.63 -12.41 -0.31
N GLN A 265 0.93 -13.45 0.15
CA GLN A 265 1.38 -14.31 1.25
C GLN A 265 2.70 -15.01 0.94
N TYR A 266 2.86 -15.48 -0.29
CA TYR A 266 4.11 -16.09 -0.74
C TYR A 266 5.27 -15.09 -0.69
N ALA A 267 5.09 -13.87 -1.21
CA ALA A 267 6.09 -12.81 -1.17
C ALA A 267 6.45 -12.40 0.27
N GLN A 268 5.45 -12.24 1.14
CA GLN A 268 5.65 -11.96 2.57
C GLN A 268 6.51 -13.03 3.25
N LEU A 269 6.32 -14.31 2.90
CA LEU A 269 7.15 -15.38 3.42
C LEU A 269 8.55 -15.40 2.78
N GLU A 270 8.68 -15.27 1.46
CA GLU A 270 9.96 -15.39 0.76
C GLU A 270 10.92 -14.25 1.11
N GLN A 271 10.44 -13.01 1.15
CA GLN A 271 11.30 -11.83 1.36
C GLN A 271 11.81 -11.68 2.79
N GLN A 272 11.18 -12.34 3.76
CA GLN A 272 11.65 -12.30 5.14
C GLN A 272 12.83 -13.25 5.37
N HIS A 273 14.03 -12.69 5.55
CA HIS A 273 15.18 -13.47 5.99
C HIS A 273 15.01 -13.91 7.44
N PHE A 274 14.93 -15.23 7.68
CA PHE A 274 14.68 -15.79 9.01
C PHE A 274 15.67 -16.92 9.34
N ILE A 275 16.26 -16.86 10.52
CA ILE A 275 17.10 -17.93 11.07
C ILE A 275 16.42 -18.44 12.35
N PRO A 276 16.02 -19.72 12.42
CA PRO A 276 15.35 -20.27 13.59
C PRO A 276 16.31 -20.41 14.78
N ASP A 277 15.79 -20.33 16.01
CA ASP A 277 16.58 -20.65 17.22
C ASP A 277 17.01 -22.12 17.15
N GLN A 278 18.26 -22.42 17.50
CA GLN A 278 18.80 -23.78 17.45
C GLN A 278 18.03 -24.79 18.30
N ARG A 279 17.33 -24.32 19.35
CA ARG A 279 16.50 -25.13 20.25
C ARG A 279 15.19 -25.59 19.61
N SER A 280 14.72 -24.91 18.57
CA SER A 280 13.50 -25.28 17.83
C SER A 280 13.61 -26.64 17.14
N GLY A 281 14.84 -27.11 16.88
CA GLY A 281 15.12 -28.31 16.09
C GLY A 281 14.93 -28.12 14.57
N TYR A 282 14.43 -26.98 14.11
CA TYR A 282 14.44 -26.61 12.70
C TYR A 282 15.85 -26.16 12.32
N ARG A 283 16.57 -26.97 11.54
CA ARG A 283 17.92 -26.65 11.05
C ARG A 283 17.95 -26.75 9.54
N LEU A 284 18.41 -25.71 8.85
CA LEU A 284 18.73 -25.79 7.43
C LEU A 284 19.93 -26.74 7.28
N SER A 285 19.69 -27.94 6.76
CA SER A 285 20.77 -28.86 6.42
C SER A 285 21.50 -28.31 5.19
N GLY A 286 22.79 -28.02 5.31
CA GLY A 286 23.62 -27.52 4.20
C GLY A 286 23.79 -28.51 3.02
N THR A 287 23.15 -29.67 3.09
CA THR A 287 23.19 -30.75 2.09
C THR A 287 21.96 -30.76 1.16
N LEU A 288 20.98 -29.89 1.37
CA LEU A 288 19.77 -29.84 0.54
C LEU A 288 20.07 -29.23 -0.84
N PRO A 289 19.52 -29.81 -1.93
CA PRO A 289 19.57 -29.21 -3.27
C PRO A 289 19.01 -27.77 -3.27
N SER A 290 19.55 -26.90 -4.12
CA SER A 290 19.10 -25.50 -4.25
C SER A 290 17.60 -25.39 -4.54
N THR A 291 17.05 -26.33 -5.32
CA THR A 291 15.62 -26.41 -5.67
C THR A 291 14.73 -26.71 -4.47
N GLN A 292 15.24 -27.42 -3.45
CA GLN A 292 14.47 -27.80 -2.26
C GLN A 292 14.69 -26.83 -1.09
N ARG A 293 15.72 -25.98 -1.16
CA ARG A 293 16.04 -25.03 -0.10
C ARG A 293 14.91 -24.02 0.14
N LYS A 294 14.30 -23.50 -0.93
CA LYS A 294 13.16 -22.58 -0.85
C LYS A 294 11.97 -23.22 -0.12
N GLY A 295 11.56 -24.42 -0.53
CA GLY A 295 10.44 -25.12 0.09
C GLY A 295 10.67 -25.53 1.55
N TYR A 296 11.92 -25.80 1.93
CA TYR A 296 12.29 -26.02 3.34
C TYR A 296 12.15 -24.75 4.17
N ASP A 297 12.65 -23.62 3.65
CA ASP A 297 12.59 -22.33 4.32
C ASP A 297 11.13 -21.86 4.51
N LEU A 298 10.34 -21.89 3.44
CA LEU A 298 8.90 -21.59 3.50
C LEU A 298 8.15 -22.51 4.48
N GLY A 299 8.40 -23.81 4.41
CA GLY A 299 7.75 -24.78 5.30
C GLY A 299 8.11 -24.57 6.77
N MET A 300 9.34 -24.20 7.06
CA MET A 300 9.77 -23.80 8.40
C MET A 300 8.99 -22.56 8.88
N LYS A 301 8.92 -21.50 8.07
CA LYS A 301 8.23 -20.25 8.40
C LYS A 301 6.74 -20.49 8.68
N ILE A 302 6.09 -21.32 7.87
CA ILE A 302 4.69 -21.74 8.07
C ILE A 302 4.54 -22.47 9.43
N CYS A 303 5.42 -23.41 9.76
CA CYS A 303 5.33 -24.11 11.04
C CYS A 303 5.51 -23.14 12.24
N HIS A 304 6.39 -22.15 12.13
CA HIS A 304 6.56 -21.11 13.15
C HIS A 304 5.29 -20.24 13.28
N GLY A 305 4.69 -19.82 12.17
CA GLY A 305 3.45 -19.04 12.18
C GLY A 305 2.31 -19.77 12.88
N PHE A 306 2.15 -21.07 12.61
CA PHE A 306 1.13 -21.88 13.30
C PHE A 306 1.42 -22.06 14.79
N GLU A 307 2.69 -22.25 15.19
CA GLU A 307 3.06 -22.35 16.62
C GLU A 307 2.77 -21.04 17.36
N ILE A 308 3.09 -19.90 16.76
CA ILE A 308 2.76 -18.55 17.28
C ILE A 308 1.24 -18.42 17.43
N LEU A 309 0.49 -18.74 16.38
CA LEU A 309 -0.96 -18.61 16.36
C LEU A 309 -1.64 -19.47 17.45
N CYS A 310 -1.12 -20.67 17.72
CA CYS A 310 -1.62 -21.52 18.81
C CYS A 310 -1.35 -20.93 20.20
N SER A 311 -0.22 -20.23 20.38
CA SER A 311 0.13 -19.61 21.66
C SER A 311 -0.72 -18.38 22.01
N LYS A 312 -1.28 -17.71 20.99
CA LYS A 312 -2.14 -16.53 21.17
C LYS A 312 -3.52 -16.89 21.73
N VAL A 313 -3.90 -18.17 21.75
CA VAL A 313 -5.13 -18.62 22.40
C VAL A 313 -4.96 -18.59 23.92
N LYS A 314 -5.60 -17.62 24.56
CA LYS A 314 -5.74 -17.59 26.03
C LYS A 314 -6.38 -18.90 26.48
N SER A 315 -5.91 -19.47 27.59
CA SER A 315 -6.40 -20.72 28.22
C SER A 315 -7.87 -20.70 28.68
N GLN A 316 -8.72 -19.87 28.10
CA GLN A 316 -10.17 -19.91 28.25
C GLN A 316 -10.77 -20.90 27.25
N LEU A 317 -10.52 -22.18 27.52
CA LEU A 317 -11.29 -23.28 26.96
C LEU A 317 -12.23 -23.83 28.04
N ASP A 318 -12.87 -22.92 28.78
CA ASP A 318 -13.99 -23.18 29.68
C ASP A 318 -15.10 -22.16 29.39
N VAL A 319 -15.62 -22.20 28.17
CA VAL A 319 -16.98 -21.77 27.86
C VAL A 319 -17.54 -22.73 26.82
N ASP A 320 -17.78 -23.98 27.25
CA ASP A 320 -18.96 -24.71 26.79
C ASP A 320 -20.17 -23.94 27.34
N SER A 321 -20.56 -22.87 26.65
CA SER A 321 -21.93 -22.38 26.71
C SER A 321 -22.50 -22.50 25.32
N ASP A 322 -23.39 -23.47 25.17
CA ASP A 322 -24.36 -23.65 24.11
C ASP A 322 -25.07 -22.33 23.74
N SER A 323 -24.38 -21.49 22.97
CA SER A 323 -24.98 -20.44 22.13
C SER A 323 -25.24 -20.96 20.71
N ASN A 324 -24.75 -22.17 20.40
CA ASN A 324 -24.93 -22.85 19.11
C ASN A 324 -26.32 -23.47 18.92
N MET A 325 -27.37 -22.83 19.43
CA MET A 325 -28.58 -22.72 18.61
C MET A 325 -28.30 -21.68 17.53
N VAL A 326 -27.51 -22.08 16.52
CA VAL A 326 -27.67 -21.48 15.19
C VAL A 326 -29.15 -21.51 14.93
N ASP A 327 -29.79 -20.34 14.87
CA ASP A 327 -31.23 -20.20 14.69
C ASP A 327 -31.61 -21.08 13.50
N LYS A 328 -32.12 -22.29 13.78
CA LYS A 328 -32.15 -23.41 12.83
C LYS A 328 -32.89 -22.99 11.56
N ARG A 329 -33.88 -22.12 11.77
CA ARG A 329 -34.67 -21.44 10.76
C ARG A 329 -33.86 -20.53 9.83
N GLN A 330 -32.90 -19.76 10.35
CA GLN A 330 -32.02 -18.94 9.51
C GLN A 330 -31.07 -19.80 8.67
N HIS A 331 -30.54 -20.87 9.26
CA HIS A 331 -29.67 -21.80 8.55
C HIS A 331 -30.41 -22.54 7.43
N GLU A 332 -31.64 -23.00 7.69
CA GLU A 332 -32.51 -23.60 6.66
C GLU A 332 -32.83 -22.61 5.53
N ARG A 333 -33.10 -21.34 5.85
CA ARG A 333 -33.32 -20.28 4.85
C ARG A 333 -32.07 -20.00 4.02
N TYR A 334 -30.89 -20.02 4.63
CA TYR A 334 -29.61 -19.84 3.95
C TYR A 334 -29.33 -21.00 2.97
N ILE A 335 -29.52 -22.24 3.40
CA ILE A 335 -29.40 -23.41 2.50
C ILE A 335 -30.40 -23.31 1.35
N ALA A 336 -31.64 -22.90 1.61
CA ALA A 336 -32.63 -22.69 0.55
C ALA A 336 -32.21 -21.58 -0.44
N ALA A 337 -31.62 -20.49 0.06
CA ALA A 337 -31.07 -19.43 -0.77
C ALA A 337 -29.91 -19.93 -1.65
N LEU A 338 -28.98 -20.71 -1.10
CA LEU A 338 -27.88 -21.32 -1.85
C LEU A 338 -28.37 -22.24 -2.98
N LYS A 339 -29.40 -23.05 -2.71
CA LYS A 339 -30.04 -23.91 -3.73
C LYS A 339 -30.61 -23.07 -4.88
N ARG A 340 -31.32 -21.98 -4.57
CA ARG A 340 -31.89 -21.07 -5.59
C ARG A 340 -30.81 -20.35 -6.42
N ILE A 341 -29.68 -20.02 -5.80
CA ILE A 341 -28.55 -19.33 -6.45
C ILE A 341 -27.68 -20.30 -7.30
N GLY A 342 -27.95 -21.61 -7.20
CA GLY A 342 -27.24 -22.65 -7.94
C GLY A 342 -25.86 -22.94 -7.38
N TYR A 343 -25.64 -22.72 -6.08
CA TYR A 343 -24.34 -22.96 -5.42
C TYR A 343 -23.91 -24.42 -5.51
N PHE A 344 -24.85 -25.36 -5.34
CA PHE A 344 -24.59 -26.80 -5.33
C PHE A 344 -24.42 -27.43 -6.74
N GLN A 345 -24.35 -26.63 -7.81
CA GLN A 345 -24.08 -27.11 -9.17
C GLN A 345 -25.02 -28.25 -9.65
N ASN A 346 -26.26 -28.29 -9.16
CA ASN A 346 -27.25 -29.37 -9.38
C ASN A 346 -26.81 -30.76 -8.88
N GLU A 347 -25.86 -30.83 -7.95
CA GLU A 347 -25.48 -32.07 -7.27
C GLU A 347 -26.62 -32.64 -6.42
N VAL A 348 -26.63 -33.98 -6.29
CA VAL A 348 -27.63 -34.69 -5.48
C VAL A 348 -27.35 -34.48 -4.00
N GLU A 349 -28.41 -34.24 -3.22
CA GLU A 349 -28.32 -34.11 -1.76
C GLU A 349 -27.68 -35.38 -1.15
N GLY A 350 -26.56 -35.20 -0.46
CA GLY A 350 -25.78 -36.29 0.14
C GLY A 350 -24.61 -36.80 -0.71
N SER A 351 -24.40 -36.30 -1.93
CA SER A 351 -23.16 -36.52 -2.70
C SER A 351 -21.94 -36.03 -1.90
N LYS A 352 -20.76 -36.64 -2.11
CA LYS A 352 -19.51 -36.20 -1.47
C LYS A 352 -19.21 -34.73 -1.78
N LEU A 353 -19.46 -34.31 -3.02
CA LEU A 353 -19.26 -32.91 -3.45
C LEU A 353 -20.29 -31.99 -2.79
N TYR A 354 -21.56 -32.41 -2.72
CA TYR A 354 -22.61 -31.68 -2.03
C TYR A 354 -22.28 -31.47 -0.54
N GLN A 355 -21.80 -32.51 0.15
CA GLN A 355 -21.40 -32.42 1.56
C GLN A 355 -20.22 -31.46 1.75
N LYS A 356 -19.24 -31.48 0.84
CA LYS A 356 -18.10 -30.55 0.87
C LYS A 356 -18.57 -29.10 0.69
N LEU A 357 -19.37 -28.82 -0.33
CA LEU A 357 -19.94 -27.49 -0.57
C LEU A 357 -20.80 -27.01 0.61
N LEU A 358 -21.59 -27.90 1.20
CA LEU A 358 -22.40 -27.56 2.37
C LEU A 358 -21.53 -27.20 3.59
N ALA A 359 -20.44 -27.93 3.81
CA ALA A 359 -19.47 -27.63 4.87
C ALA A 359 -18.82 -26.26 4.63
N ASP A 360 -18.36 -25.98 3.41
CA ASP A 360 -17.75 -24.70 3.02
C ASP A 360 -18.73 -23.52 3.21
N ALA A 361 -19.98 -23.68 2.78
CA ALA A 361 -21.00 -22.64 2.95
C ALA A 361 -21.40 -22.42 4.42
N THR A 362 -21.43 -23.48 5.22
CA THR A 362 -21.73 -23.41 6.66
C THR A 362 -20.58 -22.75 7.44
N ARG A 363 -19.36 -22.93 6.95
CA ARG A 363 -18.17 -22.27 7.48
C ARG A 363 -18.22 -20.77 7.20
N TYR A 364 -18.50 -20.36 5.96
CA TYR A 364 -18.63 -18.95 5.60
C TYR A 364 -19.66 -18.20 6.48
N ILE A 365 -20.83 -18.79 6.72
CA ILE A 365 -21.84 -18.13 7.57
C ILE A 365 -21.44 -18.11 9.04
N SER A 366 -20.66 -19.08 9.51
CA SER A 366 -20.13 -19.09 10.87
C SER A 366 -19.11 -17.96 11.05
N SER A 367 -18.16 -17.81 10.12
CA SER A 367 -17.18 -16.72 10.15
C SER A 367 -17.83 -15.34 9.94
N ALA A 368 -18.82 -15.22 9.05
CA ALA A 368 -19.53 -13.97 8.80
C ALA A 368 -20.40 -13.49 9.98
N LYS A 369 -20.67 -14.34 10.97
CA LYS A 369 -21.42 -14.00 12.20
C LYS A 369 -20.54 -13.60 13.37
N GLU A 370 -19.26 -13.94 13.33
CA GLU A 370 -18.32 -13.50 14.34
C GLU A 370 -18.10 -11.99 14.18
N ASN A 371 -18.11 -11.24 15.29
CA ASN A 371 -17.93 -9.80 15.24
C ASN A 371 -16.57 -9.47 14.60
N PRO A 372 -16.48 -8.50 13.67
CA PRO A 372 -15.22 -8.15 12.99
C PRO A 372 -14.10 -7.68 13.94
N ASN A 373 -14.45 -7.33 15.19
CA ASN A 373 -13.50 -6.92 16.24
C ASN A 373 -12.84 -8.08 17.00
N VAL A 374 -13.08 -9.34 16.63
CA VAL A 374 -12.50 -10.50 17.34
C VAL A 374 -11.36 -11.09 16.52
N GLN A 375 -10.15 -10.52 16.66
CA GLN A 375 -8.91 -11.11 16.11
C GLN A 375 -8.59 -12.52 16.67
N ASP A 376 -9.29 -12.95 17.74
CA ASP A 376 -9.07 -14.23 18.42
C ASP A 376 -9.75 -15.45 17.74
N SER A 377 -10.53 -15.27 16.67
CA SER A 377 -11.31 -16.36 16.06
C SER A 377 -10.46 -17.39 15.32
N SER A 378 -9.54 -16.96 14.46
CA SER A 378 -8.66 -17.84 13.68
C SER A 378 -7.71 -18.66 14.56
N SER A 379 -7.19 -18.02 15.62
CA SER A 379 -6.38 -18.67 16.67
C SER A 379 -7.16 -19.76 17.38
N CYS A 380 -8.37 -19.45 17.84
CA CYS A 380 -9.27 -20.39 18.52
C CYS A 380 -9.66 -21.57 17.60
N GLN A 381 -9.95 -21.30 16.33
CA GLN A 381 -10.31 -22.31 15.33
C GLN A 381 -9.17 -23.31 15.06
N THR A 382 -7.93 -22.82 15.01
CA THR A 382 -6.73 -23.67 14.86
C THR A 382 -6.53 -24.56 16.08
N VAL A 383 -6.66 -24.03 17.29
CA VAL A 383 -6.54 -24.81 18.53
C VAL A 383 -7.68 -25.83 18.67
N LYS A 384 -8.92 -25.48 18.28
CA LYS A 384 -10.03 -26.44 18.20
C LYS A 384 -9.72 -27.61 17.28
N MET A 385 -9.10 -27.36 16.12
CA MET A 385 -8.68 -28.44 15.22
C MET A 385 -7.56 -29.28 15.79
N LEU A 386 -6.55 -28.67 16.40
CA LEU A 386 -5.48 -29.41 17.07
C LEU A 386 -6.03 -30.35 18.14
N LYS A 387 -6.97 -29.87 18.97
CA LYS A 387 -7.68 -30.72 19.94
C LYS A 387 -8.44 -31.84 19.25
N GLN A 388 -9.14 -31.58 18.15
CA GLN A 388 -9.83 -32.64 17.40
C GLN A 388 -8.86 -33.68 16.82
N ILE A 389 -7.67 -33.27 16.37
CA ILE A 389 -6.63 -34.19 15.88
C ILE A 389 -6.11 -35.06 17.02
N GLU A 390 -5.86 -34.47 18.19
CA GLU A 390 -5.40 -35.17 19.40
C GLU A 390 -6.46 -36.17 19.92
N LEU A 391 -7.74 -35.79 19.89
CA LEU A 391 -8.87 -36.64 20.31
C LEU A 391 -9.17 -37.77 19.32
N LYS A 392 -9.02 -37.53 18.02
CA LYS A 392 -9.44 -38.50 16.98
C LYS A 392 -8.38 -39.51 16.58
N GLN A 393 -7.10 -39.37 16.98
CA GLN A 393 -5.95 -40.21 16.58
C GLN A 393 -5.97 -40.62 15.09
N PRO A 394 -5.15 -40.02 14.22
CA PRO A 394 -5.75 -39.59 12.99
C PRO A 394 -5.67 -40.65 11.87
N GLU A 395 -6.76 -40.72 11.11
CA GLU A 395 -6.74 -41.10 9.69
C GLU A 395 -5.94 -40.05 8.87
N LEU A 396 -4.68 -39.74 9.21
CA LEU A 396 -3.77 -38.94 8.35
C LEU A 396 -3.44 -39.67 7.03
N VAL A 397 -4.00 -40.87 6.84
CA VAL A 397 -3.74 -41.79 5.73
C VAL A 397 -4.24 -41.24 4.38
N ASN A 398 -5.22 -40.33 4.38
CA ASN A 398 -5.82 -39.77 3.16
C ASN A 398 -5.29 -38.38 2.77
N LEU A 399 -4.24 -37.89 3.41
CA LEU A 399 -3.65 -36.59 3.05
C LEU A 399 -2.97 -36.65 1.68
N LYS A 400 -3.10 -35.58 0.89
CA LYS A 400 -2.33 -35.38 -0.35
C LYS A 400 -0.86 -35.11 0.00
N ILE A 401 -0.14 -36.19 0.30
CA ILE A 401 1.29 -36.18 0.59
C ILE A 401 2.00 -36.64 -0.67
N HIS A 402 2.92 -35.81 -1.17
CA HIS A 402 3.74 -36.16 -2.32
C HIS A 402 5.04 -36.79 -1.85
N ALA A 403 5.44 -37.89 -2.48
CA ALA A 403 6.84 -38.32 -2.41
C ALA A 403 7.72 -37.21 -3.03
N VAL A 404 8.94 -37.03 -2.54
CA VAL A 404 9.88 -35.97 -2.99
C VAL A 404 10.02 -35.95 -4.52
N ASP A 405 10.02 -37.14 -5.14
CA ASP A 405 10.23 -37.32 -6.57
C ASP A 405 8.95 -37.08 -7.42
N ASN A 406 7.78 -36.91 -6.79
CA ASN A 406 6.47 -36.76 -7.44
C ASN A 406 5.78 -35.44 -7.08
N ILE A 407 6.52 -34.44 -6.62
CA ILE A 407 5.99 -33.10 -6.37
C ILE A 407 5.79 -32.39 -7.72
N PRO A 408 4.64 -31.78 -8.00
CA PRO A 408 4.44 -30.97 -9.20
C PRO A 408 5.50 -29.85 -9.29
N ASN A 409 5.89 -29.47 -10.51
CA ASN A 409 6.76 -28.30 -10.68
C ASN A 409 6.07 -27.06 -10.12
N GLN A 410 6.78 -26.32 -9.27
CA GLN A 410 6.29 -25.06 -8.71
C GLN A 410 6.13 -24.03 -9.83
N GLU A 411 5.12 -23.17 -9.71
CA GLU A 411 4.99 -21.99 -10.56
C GLU A 411 6.22 -21.08 -10.41
N ALA A 412 6.64 -20.43 -11.50
CA ALA A 412 7.76 -19.50 -11.48
C ALA A 412 7.43 -18.27 -10.63
N ASP A 413 8.39 -17.81 -9.84
CA ASP A 413 8.31 -16.63 -8.97
C ASP A 413 8.87 -15.36 -9.63
N ASP A 414 9.16 -15.41 -10.93
CA ASP A 414 9.68 -14.30 -11.73
C ASP A 414 8.84 -13.02 -11.62
N TRP A 415 7.54 -13.15 -11.37
CA TRP A 415 6.61 -12.02 -11.20
C TRP A 415 6.94 -11.12 -10.00
N MET A 416 7.73 -11.60 -9.03
CA MET A 416 8.13 -10.83 -7.85
C MET A 416 9.38 -9.97 -8.10
N TYR A 417 10.16 -10.27 -9.14
CA TYR A 417 11.43 -9.62 -9.41
C TYR A 417 11.30 -8.69 -10.60
N LEU A 418 11.83 -7.47 -10.49
CA LEU A 418 11.91 -6.53 -11.60
C LEU A 418 13.26 -6.69 -12.31
N ASP A 419 13.24 -6.80 -13.63
CA ASP A 419 14.45 -6.70 -14.43
C ASP A 419 14.76 -5.22 -14.80
N ASP A 420 15.93 -4.97 -15.37
CA ASP A 420 16.33 -3.61 -15.78
C ASP A 420 15.35 -3.02 -16.82
N ASN A 421 14.71 -3.85 -17.64
CA ASN A 421 13.76 -3.38 -18.65
C ASN A 421 12.44 -2.94 -18.02
N ASP A 422 11.97 -3.67 -17.01
CA ASP A 422 10.77 -3.39 -16.24
C ASP A 422 10.94 -2.10 -15.45
N VAL A 423 12.12 -1.88 -14.83
CA VAL A 423 12.46 -0.61 -14.18
C VAL A 423 12.43 0.54 -15.19
N ASN A 424 13.08 0.37 -16.34
CA ASN A 424 13.07 1.40 -17.40
C ASN A 424 11.65 1.70 -17.91
N LYS A 425 10.80 0.68 -18.01
CA LYS A 425 9.40 0.83 -18.40
C LYS A 425 8.61 1.59 -17.34
N LEU A 426 8.76 1.26 -16.05
CA LEU A 426 8.12 1.98 -14.95
C LEU A 426 8.52 3.46 -14.93
N VAL A 427 9.81 3.76 -15.10
CA VAL A 427 10.32 5.13 -15.19
C VAL A 427 9.71 5.87 -16.37
N LYS A 428 9.59 5.21 -17.53
CA LYS A 428 8.98 5.80 -18.71
C LYS A 428 7.50 6.11 -18.48
N ASP A 429 6.73 5.17 -17.94
CA ASP A 429 5.30 5.35 -17.65
C ASP A 429 5.07 6.49 -16.65
N MET A 430 5.94 6.59 -15.63
CA MET A 430 5.93 7.67 -14.65
C MET A 430 6.19 9.05 -15.31
N ASN A 431 7.21 9.15 -16.15
CA ASN A 431 7.53 10.37 -16.88
C ASN A 431 6.40 10.80 -17.83
N GLU A 432 5.76 9.85 -18.51
CA GLU A 432 4.59 10.13 -19.34
C GLU A 432 3.39 10.64 -18.51
N GLY A 433 3.18 10.11 -17.31
CA GLY A 433 2.20 10.59 -16.35
C GLY A 433 2.44 12.04 -15.94
N PHE A 434 3.67 12.38 -15.53
CA PHE A 434 4.05 13.75 -15.19
C PHE A 434 3.91 14.72 -16.36
N GLU A 435 4.27 14.31 -17.58
CA GLU A 435 4.09 15.10 -18.79
C GLU A 435 2.61 15.39 -19.09
N LYS A 436 1.71 14.42 -18.90
CA LYS A 436 0.26 14.62 -19.06
C LYS A 436 -0.29 15.62 -18.02
N LEU A 437 0.13 15.50 -16.76
CA LEU A 437 -0.20 16.43 -15.69
C LEU A 437 0.29 17.86 -16.01
N ARG A 438 1.52 18.00 -16.53
CA ARG A 438 2.13 19.29 -16.90
C ARG A 438 1.42 19.92 -18.12
N LYS A 439 1.10 19.14 -19.15
CA LYS A 439 0.35 19.63 -20.33
C LYS A 439 -1.08 20.03 -19.99
N SER A 440 -1.74 19.31 -19.08
CA SER A 440 -3.06 19.68 -18.54
C SER A 440 -3.02 21.00 -17.76
N LYS A 441 -1.90 21.32 -17.08
CA LYS A 441 -1.68 22.64 -16.44
C LYS A 441 -1.34 23.75 -17.46
N LYS A 442 -0.46 23.49 -18.45
CA LYS A 442 -0.10 24.48 -19.50
C LYS A 442 -1.29 24.88 -20.40
N SER A 443 -2.20 23.95 -20.73
CA SER A 443 -3.40 24.29 -21.50
C SER A 443 -4.44 25.12 -20.72
N LYS A 444 -4.29 25.27 -19.39
CA LYS A 444 -5.24 25.98 -18.52
C LYS A 444 -4.82 27.42 -18.17
N ASN A 445 -3.57 27.82 -18.40
CA ASN A 445 -3.08 29.19 -18.19
C ASN A 445 -2.86 29.92 -19.53
N ASN A 446 -3.95 30.27 -20.22
CA ASN A 446 -3.91 31.28 -21.28
C ASN A 446 -4.20 32.69 -20.70
N SER A 447 -3.48 33.04 -19.62
CA SER A 447 -3.33 34.42 -19.17
C SER A 447 -1.84 34.72 -19.10
N LYS A 448 -1.41 35.59 -20.02
CA LYS A 448 -0.08 36.18 -20.13
C LYS A 448 0.52 36.55 -18.77
N THR A 449 1.54 35.81 -18.35
CA THR A 449 2.76 36.33 -17.72
C THR A 449 3.87 35.35 -18.08
N ASP A 450 4.79 35.83 -18.91
CA ASP A 450 5.90 35.09 -19.50
C ASP A 450 6.82 34.50 -18.42
N LEU A 451 7.17 33.22 -18.60
CA LEU A 451 8.24 32.53 -17.87
C LEU A 451 9.54 32.72 -18.67
N ASP A 452 10.26 33.80 -18.41
CA ASP A 452 11.56 34.12 -19.03
C ASP A 452 12.74 33.24 -18.51
N GLY A 453 12.52 32.42 -17.47
CA GLY A 453 13.59 31.65 -16.83
C GLY A 453 14.16 30.47 -17.64
N GLU A 454 13.35 29.87 -18.53
CA GLU A 454 13.76 28.69 -19.33
C GLU A 454 14.72 29.10 -20.47
N THR A 455 14.49 30.27 -21.07
CA THR A 455 15.36 30.85 -22.10
C THR A 455 16.63 31.48 -21.55
N GLU A 456 16.61 32.02 -20.33
CA GLU A 456 17.79 32.59 -19.69
C GLU A 456 18.82 31.54 -19.28
N LEU A 457 18.39 30.37 -18.77
CA LEU A 457 19.29 29.28 -18.41
C LEU A 457 19.96 28.64 -19.63
N LEU A 458 19.21 28.37 -20.70
CA LEU A 458 19.77 27.86 -21.97
C LEU A 458 20.76 28.85 -22.60
N ASN A 459 20.49 30.16 -22.48
CA ASN A 459 21.42 31.20 -22.94
C ASN A 459 22.66 31.35 -22.03
N SER A 460 22.53 31.03 -20.74
CA SER A 460 23.62 31.09 -19.77
C SER A 460 24.57 29.90 -19.92
N VAL A 461 24.04 28.68 -20.13
CA VAL A 461 24.85 27.48 -20.41
C VAL A 461 25.64 27.64 -21.71
N LYS A 462 25.03 28.17 -22.79
CA LYS A 462 25.73 28.47 -24.06
C LYS A 462 26.82 29.54 -23.93
N LYS A 463 26.67 30.49 -23.00
CA LYS A 463 27.71 31.50 -22.70
C LYS A 463 28.87 30.90 -21.91
N VAL A 464 28.60 29.96 -21.01
CA VAL A 464 29.62 29.21 -20.25
C VAL A 464 30.41 28.28 -21.19
N GLU A 465 29.74 27.62 -22.12
CA GLU A 465 30.37 26.76 -23.13
C GLU A 465 31.35 27.55 -24.02
N LYS A 466 30.92 28.70 -24.54
CA LYS A 466 31.80 29.62 -25.29
C LYS A 466 32.97 30.20 -24.50
N PHE A 467 32.83 30.36 -23.18
CA PHE A 467 33.89 30.88 -22.32
C PHE A 467 34.95 29.81 -22.04
N VAL A 468 34.55 28.54 -21.97
CA VAL A 468 35.44 27.40 -21.69
C VAL A 468 36.15 26.91 -22.95
N GLU A 469 35.56 27.06 -24.15
CA GLU A 469 36.20 26.74 -25.43
C GLU A 469 37.32 27.73 -25.84
N SER A 470 37.29 28.96 -25.31
CA SER A 470 38.38 29.93 -25.51
C SER A 470 39.57 29.61 -24.60
N GLU A 471 40.38 28.64 -25.02
CA GLU A 471 41.63 28.24 -24.36
C GLU A 471 42.56 29.42 -24.08
N SER A 472 42.93 29.59 -22.81
CA SER A 472 44.00 30.48 -22.37
C SER A 472 45.37 29.88 -22.72
N GLY A 473 46.06 30.44 -23.72
CA GLY A 473 47.48 30.18 -23.95
C GLY A 473 48.36 30.66 -22.79
N LEU A 474 49.60 30.17 -22.74
CA LEU A 474 50.59 30.34 -21.65
C LEU A 474 51.13 31.78 -21.46
N GLU A 475 50.62 32.73 -22.24
CA GLU A 475 50.87 34.17 -22.11
C GLU A 475 49.50 34.84 -22.21
N GLY A 476 48.99 35.35 -21.09
CA GLY A 476 47.60 35.80 -20.96
C GLY A 476 47.14 36.77 -22.06
N VAL A 477 45.85 36.70 -22.40
CA VAL A 477 45.23 37.55 -23.41
C VAL A 477 45.09 38.99 -22.91
N GLU A 478 45.69 39.95 -23.61
CA GLU A 478 45.37 41.37 -23.50
C GLU A 478 43.90 41.60 -23.89
N VAL A 479 43.10 42.00 -22.90
CA VAL A 479 41.66 42.23 -23.05
C VAL A 479 41.42 43.56 -23.77
N LYS A 480 40.81 43.51 -24.97
CA LYS A 480 40.06 44.65 -25.52
C LYS A 480 38.59 44.50 -25.13
N ASP A 481 38.04 45.59 -24.58
CA ASP A 481 36.74 45.72 -23.94
C ASP A 481 35.58 44.99 -24.63
N ASN A 482 35.15 43.88 -24.03
CA ASN A 482 33.74 43.52 -23.76
C ASN A 482 33.68 42.20 -22.96
N SER A 483 34.18 42.21 -21.72
CA SER A 483 34.10 41.03 -20.84
C SER A 483 32.66 40.79 -20.41
N VAL A 484 32.03 39.73 -20.93
CA VAL A 484 30.82 39.14 -20.35
C VAL A 484 31.19 38.60 -18.98
N LYS A 485 30.78 39.30 -17.92
CA LYS A 485 30.88 38.80 -16.55
C LYS A 485 29.78 37.78 -16.33
N LEU A 486 30.17 36.53 -16.09
CA LEU A 486 29.25 35.49 -15.62
C LEU A 486 28.95 35.77 -14.14
N GLU A 487 27.77 36.30 -13.84
CA GLU A 487 27.31 36.45 -12.46
C GLU A 487 26.79 35.10 -11.95
N THR A 488 27.69 34.29 -11.41
CA THR A 488 27.40 32.99 -10.79
C THR A 488 26.37 33.07 -9.68
N SER A 489 26.31 34.20 -8.96
CA SER A 489 25.27 34.46 -7.94
C SER A 489 23.87 34.53 -8.53
N SER A 490 23.70 35.13 -9.72
CA SER A 490 22.39 35.22 -10.38
C SER A 490 21.90 33.86 -10.90
N PHE A 491 22.83 33.04 -11.41
CA PHE A 491 22.55 31.66 -11.81
C PHE A 491 22.13 30.80 -10.62
N MET A 492 22.91 30.85 -9.52
CA MET A 492 22.59 30.11 -8.30
C MET A 492 21.31 30.63 -7.65
N ASP A 493 21.06 31.93 -7.60
CA ASP A 493 19.80 32.49 -7.10
C ASP A 493 18.60 31.99 -7.91
N SER A 494 18.76 31.80 -9.21
CA SER A 494 17.69 31.30 -10.08
C SER A 494 17.46 29.79 -9.90
N LEU A 495 18.53 29.02 -9.70
CA LEU A 495 18.47 27.59 -9.38
C LEU A 495 17.86 27.36 -7.99
N SER A 496 18.30 28.11 -6.99
CA SER A 496 17.82 28.06 -5.61
C SER A 496 16.35 28.47 -5.51
N LYS A 497 15.92 29.54 -6.21
CA LYS A 497 14.50 29.92 -6.27
C LYS A 497 13.62 28.84 -6.91
N MET A 498 14.17 28.02 -7.82
CA MET A 498 13.43 26.93 -8.45
C MET A 498 13.38 25.67 -7.58
N LEU A 499 14.44 25.41 -6.81
CA LEU A 499 14.50 24.36 -5.77
C LEU A 499 13.57 24.69 -4.58
N ASP A 500 13.56 25.94 -4.10
CA ASP A 500 12.65 26.40 -3.05
C ASP A 500 11.18 26.27 -3.48
N LEU A 501 10.87 26.56 -4.75
CA LEU A 501 9.52 26.39 -5.29
C LEU A 501 9.08 24.91 -5.33
N CYS A 502 10.03 23.98 -5.40
CA CYS A 502 9.76 22.54 -5.31
C CYS A 502 9.63 22.05 -3.87
N MET A 503 10.32 22.67 -2.91
CA MET A 503 10.18 22.35 -1.48
C MET A 503 8.84 22.86 -0.91
N ASP A 504 8.34 24.00 -1.39
CA ASP A 504 7.03 24.54 -1.00
C ASP A 504 5.82 23.72 -1.52
N LEU A 505 6.03 22.87 -2.53
CA LEU A 505 5.01 21.92 -3.00
C LEU A 505 4.93 20.67 -2.12
N ASN A 506 5.97 20.35 -1.34
CA ASN A 506 5.98 19.24 -0.38
C ASN A 506 5.64 19.67 1.06
N SER A 507 5.63 20.97 1.36
CA SER A 507 5.31 21.48 2.71
C SER A 507 3.82 21.67 3.00
N THR A 508 2.94 21.48 2.00
CA THR A 508 1.48 21.51 2.18
C THR A 508 0.80 20.14 2.17
N THR A 509 1.56 19.05 2.07
CA THR A 509 1.07 17.67 2.22
C THR A 509 2.07 16.79 2.97
N ALA A 510 2.35 17.14 4.23
CA ALA A 510 3.13 16.29 5.13
C ALA A 510 2.64 16.48 6.58
N ASN A 511 1.45 15.95 6.86
CA ASN A 511 1.02 15.56 8.20
C ASN A 511 0.35 14.19 8.07
N ALA A 512 1.16 13.15 7.89
CA ALA A 512 0.86 11.76 8.21
C ALA A 512 2.14 10.93 8.04
N GLU A 513 2.74 10.61 9.19
CA GLU A 513 3.39 9.35 9.57
C GLU A 513 4.39 8.68 8.61
N SER A 514 5.65 8.63 9.05
CA SER A 514 6.57 7.53 8.79
C SER A 514 7.54 7.43 9.97
N ASP A 515 7.19 6.60 10.95
CA ASP A 515 8.06 6.18 12.05
C ASP A 515 8.81 4.90 11.64
N SER A 516 10.12 5.02 11.46
CA SER A 516 11.17 3.96 11.52
C SER A 516 12.47 4.60 11.01
N ASP A 517 13.64 4.57 11.63
CA ASP A 517 14.22 3.95 12.81
C ASP A 517 15.47 4.81 13.13
N GLU A 518 15.77 5.08 14.40
CA GLU A 518 17.19 5.13 14.82
C GLU A 518 17.35 4.89 16.33
N PHE A 519 17.40 3.60 16.63
CA PHE A 519 17.95 3.05 17.85
C PHE A 519 19.48 3.19 17.81
N LEU A 520 20.07 4.12 18.57
CA LEU A 520 21.41 4.05 19.18
C LEU A 520 21.78 5.39 19.86
N SER A 521 21.54 5.54 21.17
CA SER A 521 22.60 6.00 22.08
C SER A 521 22.23 5.74 23.53
N SER A 522 23.23 5.26 24.25
CA SER A 522 23.18 4.76 25.62
C SER A 522 23.53 5.84 26.65
N ALA A 523 22.77 5.82 27.74
CA ALA A 523 23.19 5.97 29.14
C ALA A 523 23.44 7.37 29.77
N GLU A 524 22.76 7.55 30.91
CA GLU A 524 22.98 8.44 32.06
C GLU A 524 22.75 9.94 31.85
N SER A 525 21.83 10.61 32.58
CA SER A 525 21.90 10.81 34.03
C SER A 525 20.64 11.49 34.60
N SER A 526 20.55 11.44 35.92
CA SER A 526 19.50 11.79 36.88
C SER A 526 18.87 13.21 36.87
N LEU A 527 17.56 13.22 37.17
CA LEU A 527 16.78 14.11 38.07
C LEU A 527 16.99 15.64 38.02
N SER A 528 15.94 16.39 37.67
CA SER A 528 15.26 17.36 38.55
C SER A 528 14.10 18.08 37.85
N ASP A 529 12.97 18.18 38.56
CA ASP A 529 11.80 19.03 38.24
C ASP A 529 12.11 20.54 38.33
N ASN A 530 11.23 21.31 37.67
CA ASN A 530 11.00 22.77 37.69
C ASN A 530 11.75 23.59 36.61
N ASP A 531 11.03 24.05 35.59
CA ASP A 531 10.46 25.40 35.55
C ASP A 531 9.81 25.68 34.17
N ASP A 532 8.63 26.31 34.22
CA ASP A 532 7.91 26.88 33.08
C ASP A 532 8.62 28.14 32.54
N GLU A 533 8.35 28.41 31.26
CA GLU A 533 8.65 29.62 30.47
C GLU A 533 10.10 29.81 29.96
N ALA A 534 10.34 29.41 28.70
CA ALA A 534 10.58 30.34 27.57
C ALA A 534 11.20 29.64 26.33
N LEU A 535 11.07 30.30 25.17
CA LEU A 535 11.96 30.26 24.00
C LEU A 535 11.61 29.36 22.80
N GLN A 536 10.89 30.02 21.91
CA GLN A 536 11.02 30.01 20.46
C GLN A 536 12.51 30.13 20.00
N ASP A 537 13.31 29.05 19.98
CA ASP A 537 14.71 29.08 19.44
C ASP A 537 15.31 27.73 18.96
N SER A 538 14.51 26.69 18.71
CA SER A 538 15.05 25.35 18.37
C SER A 538 15.62 25.19 16.95
N GLY A 539 15.35 26.11 16.03
CA GLY A 539 15.82 26.03 14.63
C GLY A 539 17.29 26.44 14.42
N TYR A 540 17.84 27.30 15.29
CA TYR A 540 19.20 27.83 15.12
C TYR A 540 20.30 26.91 15.67
N GLN A 541 19.97 26.02 16.62
CA GLN A 541 20.95 25.11 17.24
C GLN A 541 21.34 23.96 16.30
N THR A 542 20.37 23.30 15.63
CA THR A 542 20.64 22.21 14.67
C THR A 542 21.49 22.66 13.47
N SER A 543 21.26 23.88 12.97
CA SER A 543 22.08 24.46 11.88
C SER A 543 23.52 24.76 12.29
N ARG A 544 23.77 25.03 13.58
CA ARG A 544 25.12 25.36 14.08
C ARG A 544 25.93 24.09 14.30
N ASP A 545 25.31 23.05 14.85
CA ASP A 545 25.94 21.76 15.06
C ASP A 545 26.29 21.08 13.72
N MET A 546 25.39 21.14 12.73
CA MET A 546 25.65 20.60 11.39
C MET A 546 26.82 21.30 10.68
N ARG A 547 26.92 22.65 10.77
CA ARG A 547 28.06 23.40 10.21
C ARG A 547 29.38 23.04 10.89
N HIS A 548 29.35 22.79 12.20
CA HIS A 548 30.53 22.38 12.95
C HIS A 548 31.00 20.98 12.51
N TYR A 549 30.08 20.04 12.31
CA TYR A 549 30.41 18.71 11.77
C TYR A 549 30.96 18.78 10.34
N MET A 550 30.39 19.62 9.47
CA MET A 550 30.89 19.81 8.11
C MET A 550 32.32 20.37 8.10
N GLN A 551 32.63 21.32 8.98
CA GLN A 551 33.99 21.88 9.10
C GLN A 551 35.01 20.86 9.64
N GLN A 552 34.60 19.99 10.55
CA GLN A 552 35.45 18.90 11.03
C GLN A 552 35.74 17.89 9.93
N MET A 553 34.72 17.51 9.16
CA MET A 553 34.87 16.61 8.01
C MET A 553 35.78 17.20 6.93
N ASP A 554 35.61 18.49 6.61
CA ASP A 554 36.48 19.21 5.65
C ASP A 554 37.94 19.24 6.11
N SER A 555 38.18 19.45 7.42
CA SER A 555 39.52 19.46 8.00
C SER A 555 40.20 18.08 7.95
N GLU A 556 39.43 17.01 8.13
CA GLU A 556 39.92 15.63 8.04
C GLU A 556 40.18 15.21 6.58
N LEU A 557 39.32 15.65 5.65
CA LEU A 557 39.42 15.31 4.23
C LEU A 557 40.44 16.16 3.48
N ALA A 558 40.81 17.35 3.96
CA ALA A 558 41.69 18.30 3.28
C ALA A 558 43.02 17.71 2.80
N GLN A 559 43.55 16.70 3.51
CA GLN A 559 44.82 16.05 3.17
C GLN A 559 44.66 14.87 2.19
N THR A 560 43.44 14.41 1.93
CA THR A 560 43.13 13.27 1.05
C THR A 560 43.06 13.67 -0.43
N GLU A 561 43.18 12.72 -1.35
CA GLU A 561 42.98 12.98 -2.78
C GLU A 561 41.54 13.47 -3.09
N MET A 562 40.55 13.01 -2.31
CA MET A 562 39.17 13.50 -2.36
C MET A 562 39.07 14.96 -1.91
N GLY A 563 39.73 15.36 -0.83
CA GLY A 563 39.75 16.77 -0.38
C GLY A 563 40.35 17.74 -1.39
N LYS A 564 41.35 17.28 -2.16
CA LYS A 564 41.97 18.07 -3.24
C LYS A 564 41.08 18.22 -4.49
N SER A 565 40.04 17.40 -4.62
CA SER A 565 39.09 17.50 -5.73
C SER A 565 38.07 18.64 -5.54
N PHE A 566 37.92 19.15 -4.31
CA PHE A 566 36.99 20.22 -3.99
C PHE A 566 37.65 21.61 -4.03
N LYS A 567 36.98 22.57 -4.68
CA LYS A 567 37.36 24.00 -4.68
C LYS A 567 37.01 24.68 -3.35
N GLN A 568 37.99 25.38 -2.78
CA GLN A 568 37.83 26.19 -1.57
C GLN A 568 37.63 27.68 -1.93
N ASN A 569 37.11 28.46 -0.99
CA ASN A 569 37.03 29.92 -1.13
C ASN A 569 38.46 30.52 -1.21
N VAL A 570 38.61 31.64 -1.93
CA VAL A 570 39.89 32.38 -2.00
C VAL A 570 39.66 33.77 -1.40
N PRO A 571 40.42 34.21 -0.37
CA PRO A 571 40.26 35.54 0.18
C PRO A 571 40.82 36.62 -0.77
N GLU A 572 39.99 37.62 -1.10
CA GLU A 572 40.32 38.74 -2.02
C GLU A 572 41.37 39.76 -1.50
N SER A 573 42.13 39.45 -0.46
CA SER A 573 43.10 40.36 0.14
C SER A 573 44.51 39.77 0.27
N SER A 574 45.13 39.40 -0.85
CA SER A 574 46.59 39.22 -0.93
C SER A 574 47.13 39.29 -2.35
N LYS A 575 46.94 40.44 -3.02
CA LYS A 575 47.85 40.87 -4.09
C LYS A 575 49.06 41.56 -3.46
N ASN A 576 50.14 40.80 -3.23
CA ASN A 576 51.55 41.19 -3.44
C ASN A 576 52.53 40.21 -2.76
N ALA A 577 53.31 39.53 -3.60
CA ALA A 577 54.66 38.95 -3.44
C ALA A 577 55.02 38.09 -2.20
N ASP A 578 55.20 36.80 -2.48
CA ASP A 578 56.24 35.89 -1.98
C ASP A 578 56.67 35.98 -0.51
N GLN A 579 56.00 35.19 0.34
CA GLN A 579 56.57 34.18 1.24
C GLN A 579 55.48 33.73 2.22
N GLN A 580 55.20 32.41 2.22
CA GLN A 580 54.34 31.61 3.12
C GLN A 580 53.23 30.87 2.36
N LYS A 581 53.63 29.92 1.51
CA LYS A 581 52.81 28.72 1.27
C LYS A 581 53.00 27.83 2.50
N ASP A 582 52.02 27.79 3.39
CA ASP A 582 51.77 26.63 4.27
C ASP A 582 50.60 26.82 5.28
N ASN A 583 49.88 27.95 5.31
CA ASN A 583 48.83 28.19 6.31
C ASN A 583 47.42 28.51 5.77
N SER A 584 47.01 27.95 4.62
CA SER A 584 45.64 28.11 4.09
C SER A 584 44.94 26.77 3.80
N ILE A 585 45.04 25.79 4.71
CA ILE A 585 44.48 24.44 4.51
C ILE A 585 43.06 24.27 5.08
N ASN A 586 42.54 25.23 5.87
CA ASN A 586 41.27 25.10 6.59
C ASN A 586 40.19 26.11 6.17
N GLU A 587 40.13 26.50 4.88
CA GLU A 587 38.98 27.25 4.40
C GLU A 587 37.84 26.28 3.98
N PRO A 588 36.59 26.57 4.36
CA PRO A 588 35.46 25.71 4.05
C PRO A 588 35.29 25.58 2.54
N VAL A 589 34.91 24.37 2.12
CA VAL A 589 34.65 24.06 0.72
C VAL A 589 33.54 24.95 0.18
N ASN A 590 33.71 25.49 -1.04
CA ASN A 590 32.65 26.24 -1.69
C ASN A 590 31.65 25.24 -2.30
N ILE A 591 30.57 24.98 -1.58
CA ILE A 591 29.54 24.00 -1.98
C ILE A 591 28.95 24.35 -3.35
N ASP A 592 28.69 25.63 -3.60
CA ASP A 592 28.04 26.10 -4.83
C ASP A 592 28.92 25.91 -6.08
N LEU A 593 30.22 26.22 -5.98
CA LEU A 593 31.17 26.04 -7.08
C LEU A 593 31.42 24.56 -7.40
N ASN A 594 31.55 23.73 -6.36
CA ASN A 594 31.74 22.30 -6.55
C ASN A 594 30.49 21.62 -7.09
N LEU A 595 29.31 22.06 -6.66
CA LEU A 595 28.04 21.59 -7.20
C LEU A 595 27.95 21.95 -8.69
N ALA A 596 28.19 23.21 -9.06
CA ALA A 596 28.17 23.64 -10.46
C ALA A 596 29.20 22.90 -11.34
N GLU A 597 30.40 22.66 -10.84
CA GLU A 597 31.45 21.94 -11.58
C GLU A 597 31.12 20.45 -11.75
N ASN A 598 30.65 19.78 -10.70
CA ASN A 598 30.23 18.38 -10.78
C ASN A 598 29.02 18.21 -11.69
N PHE A 599 28.06 19.14 -11.66
CA PHE A 599 26.93 19.15 -12.60
C PHE A 599 27.39 19.35 -14.05
N LEU A 600 28.32 20.30 -14.32
CA LEU A 600 28.84 20.54 -15.66
C LEU A 600 29.71 19.39 -16.19
N GLN A 601 30.54 18.78 -15.33
CA GLN A 601 31.32 17.59 -15.68
C GLN A 601 30.39 16.40 -15.95
N GLY A 602 29.34 16.22 -15.15
CA GLY A 602 28.31 15.20 -15.37
C GLY A 602 27.62 15.38 -16.73
N ILE A 603 27.20 16.59 -17.08
CA ILE A 603 26.61 16.89 -18.41
C ILE A 603 27.61 16.59 -19.54
N LYS A 604 28.89 16.94 -19.37
CA LYS A 604 29.94 16.68 -20.37
C LYS A 604 30.26 15.20 -20.54
N HIS A 605 30.29 14.42 -19.46
CA HIS A 605 30.50 12.97 -19.52
C HIS A 605 29.29 12.22 -20.06
N GLU A 606 28.08 12.73 -19.81
CA GLU A 606 26.84 12.13 -20.30
C GLU A 606 26.58 12.43 -21.78
N ALA A 607 27.33 13.35 -22.43
CA ALA A 607 27.26 13.64 -23.87
C ALA A 607 25.81 13.77 -24.41
N ALA A 608 24.93 14.40 -23.62
CA ALA A 608 23.49 14.55 -23.89
C ALA A 608 22.68 13.23 -24.04
N LEU A 609 23.20 12.10 -23.55
CA LEU A 609 22.47 10.86 -23.33
C LEU A 609 21.92 10.81 -21.89
N SER A 610 20.91 9.95 -21.66
CA SER A 610 20.26 9.81 -20.35
C SER A 610 21.26 9.33 -19.29
N GLY A 611 21.63 10.22 -18.36
CA GLY A 611 22.45 9.88 -17.19
C GLY A 611 21.93 10.54 -15.90
N PRO A 612 22.60 10.29 -14.75
CA PRO A 612 22.19 10.79 -13.44
C PRO A 612 21.92 12.30 -13.41
N VAL A 613 22.77 13.12 -14.04
CA VAL A 613 22.61 14.59 -14.01
C VAL A 613 21.49 15.03 -14.94
N SER A 614 21.39 14.43 -16.13
CA SER A 614 20.27 14.66 -17.04
C SER A 614 18.91 14.28 -16.42
N ASN A 615 18.87 13.24 -15.57
CA ASN A 615 17.65 12.80 -14.89
C ASN A 615 17.23 13.77 -13.77
N VAL A 616 18.18 14.31 -13.00
CA VAL A 616 17.91 15.34 -11.99
C VAL A 616 17.44 16.64 -12.63
N LEU A 617 18.04 17.06 -13.74
CA LEU A 617 17.55 18.22 -14.50
C LEU A 617 16.17 17.97 -15.10
N GLY A 618 15.92 16.74 -15.57
CA GLY A 618 14.61 16.31 -16.06
C GLY A 618 13.52 16.36 -14.98
N SER A 619 13.81 15.92 -13.75
CA SER A 619 12.87 16.01 -12.63
C SER A 619 12.62 17.46 -12.17
N LEU A 620 13.63 18.33 -12.30
CA LEU A 620 13.52 19.78 -12.12
C LEU A 620 12.84 20.49 -13.30
N GLY A 621 12.43 19.76 -14.33
CA GLY A 621 11.65 20.26 -15.45
C GLY A 621 12.45 20.93 -16.57
N VAL A 622 13.79 20.84 -16.54
CA VAL A 622 14.73 21.33 -17.54
C VAL A 622 15.05 20.23 -18.54
N LYS A 623 14.76 20.45 -19.83
CA LYS A 623 15.19 19.54 -20.91
C LYS A 623 16.51 20.04 -21.51
N LEU A 624 17.52 19.18 -21.49
CA LEU A 624 18.71 19.35 -22.32
C LEU A 624 18.40 18.81 -23.73
N GLU A 625 17.70 19.60 -24.55
CA GLU A 625 17.50 19.22 -25.96
C GLU A 625 18.78 19.56 -26.77
N ASN A 626 19.37 18.53 -27.38
CA ASN A 626 20.43 18.55 -28.40
C ASN A 626 21.34 19.79 -28.40
N LEU A 627 22.36 19.76 -27.55
CA LEU A 627 23.61 20.45 -27.86
C LEU A 627 24.28 19.65 -28.97
N ASP A 628 24.01 20.03 -30.23
CA ASP A 628 24.79 19.58 -31.38
C ASP A 628 26.24 20.08 -31.19
N LEU A 629 27.05 19.28 -30.50
CA LEU A 629 28.50 19.42 -30.50
C LEU A 629 28.98 19.00 -31.89
N VAL A 630 29.09 19.99 -32.78
CA VAL A 630 29.91 19.86 -33.99
C VAL A 630 31.34 19.64 -33.52
N SER A 631 31.85 18.45 -33.88
CA SER A 631 33.23 17.91 -33.77
C SER A 631 34.35 18.88 -33.41
#